data_AF-A0ABD0J3Z1-F1
#
_entry.id   AF-A0ABD0J3Z1-F1
#
_cell.length_a   1.000
_cell.length_b   1.000
_cell.length_c   1.000
_cell.angle_alpha   90.00
_cell.angle_beta   90.00
_cell.angle_gamma   90.00
#
_symmetry.space_group_name_H-M   'P 1'
#
loop_
_entity.id
_entity.type
_entity.pdbx_description
1 polymer ?
#
loop_
_entity_poly.entity_id
_entity_poly.type
_entity_poly.pdbx_seq_one_letter_code
_entity_poly.pdbx_strand_id
1 'polypeptide(L)'
;PCASRPCQYGGTCLSHGTNYRCLCQPGHTGDNCDIWLDPCGSSPCDNGGSCYHSVSAPTQFVCTCPLGYNGTLCQTAIDPCAGNPCLYGGSCFSHGESFRCLCPHGFTGHSCEN
;
A
#
# COMPACT_ATOMS: atom_id res chain seq x y z
N PRO A 1 25.72 -32.57 -1.68
CA PRO A 1 24.59 -31.84 -2.30
C PRO A 1 24.88 -30.38 -2.69
N CYS A 2 25.54 -29.55 -1.86
CA CYS A 2 25.87 -28.16 -2.27
C CYS A 2 26.96 -28.02 -3.35
N ALA A 3 27.74 -29.07 -3.62
CA ALA A 3 28.80 -29.05 -4.65
C ALA A 3 28.26 -28.81 -6.07
N SER A 4 27.00 -29.17 -6.35
CA SER A 4 26.35 -28.90 -7.63
C SER A 4 25.83 -27.47 -7.77
N ARG A 5 26.02 -26.62 -6.75
CA ARG A 5 25.55 -25.21 -6.71
C ARG A 5 24.05 -25.07 -7.05
N PRO A 6 23.16 -25.75 -6.32
CA PRO A 6 21.73 -25.77 -6.66
C PRO A 6 21.04 -24.42 -6.46
N CYS A 7 21.47 -23.61 -5.48
CA CYS A 7 20.87 -22.32 -5.18
C CYS A 7 21.21 -21.26 -6.25
N GLN A 8 20.17 -20.70 -6.86
CA GLN A 8 20.25 -19.68 -7.90
C GLN A 8 20.37 -18.25 -7.32
N TYR A 9 20.67 -17.29 -8.19
CA TYR A 9 20.65 -15.84 -7.92
C TYR A 9 21.38 -15.41 -6.63
N GLY A 10 22.51 -16.04 -6.32
CA GLY A 10 23.33 -15.69 -5.16
C GLY A 10 22.80 -16.23 -3.82
N GLY A 11 21.87 -17.18 -3.84
CA GLY A 11 21.43 -17.89 -2.64
C GLY A 11 22.57 -18.70 -1.98
N THR A 12 22.57 -18.76 -0.64
CA THR A 12 23.58 -19.52 0.13
C THR A 12 23.12 -20.95 0.32
N CYS A 13 23.91 -21.91 -0.17
CA CYS A 13 23.62 -23.33 0.03
C CYS A 13 24.10 -23.81 1.39
N LEU A 14 23.20 -24.44 2.15
CA LEU A 14 23.51 -25.09 3.42
C LEU A 14 23.28 -26.60 3.30
N SER A 15 24.32 -27.39 3.62
CA SER A 15 24.19 -28.84 3.70
C SER A 15 23.31 -29.22 4.89
N HIS A 16 22.30 -30.05 4.67
CA HIS A 16 21.36 -30.51 5.68
C HIS A 16 21.26 -32.05 5.65
N GLY A 17 22.19 -32.70 6.37
CA GLY A 17 22.35 -34.15 6.34
C GLY A 17 22.75 -34.64 4.94
N THR A 18 21.96 -35.54 4.36
CA THR A 18 22.13 -36.03 2.98
C THR A 18 21.53 -35.08 1.93
N ASN A 19 20.77 -34.07 2.36
CA ASN A 19 20.12 -33.10 1.49
C ASN A 19 20.78 -31.70 1.61
N TYR A 20 20.20 -30.70 0.94
CA TYR A 20 20.57 -29.29 1.06
C TYR A 20 19.33 -28.44 1.32
N ARG A 21 19.57 -27.21 1.78
CA ARG A 21 18.59 -26.12 1.77
C ARG A 21 19.25 -24.86 1.24
N CYS A 22 18.49 -24.04 0.52
CA CYS A 22 18.96 -22.75 0.05
C CYS A 22 18.44 -21.63 0.96
N LEU A 23 19.33 -20.72 1.36
CA LEU A 23 18.97 -19.43 1.91
C LEU A 23 18.92 -18.42 0.76
N CYS A 24 17.71 -18.04 0.37
CA CYS A 24 17.51 -17.14 -0.75
C CYS A 24 17.84 -15.69 -0.41
N GLN A 25 18.32 -14.97 -1.41
CA GLN A 25 18.47 -13.52 -1.31
C GLN A 25 17.08 -12.86 -1.24
N PRO A 26 16.96 -11.66 -0.65
CA PRO A 26 15.72 -10.91 -0.68
C PRO A 26 15.17 -10.76 -2.10
N GLY A 27 13.87 -11.01 -2.29
CA GLY A 27 13.21 -10.99 -3.61
C GLY A 27 13.15 -12.34 -4.33
N HIS A 28 13.71 -13.41 -3.76
CA HIS A 28 13.67 -14.75 -4.33
C HIS A 28 13.11 -15.80 -3.36
N THR A 29 12.47 -16.82 -3.91
CA THR A 29 11.87 -17.95 -3.18
C THR A 29 11.98 -19.25 -3.99
N GLY A 30 11.42 -20.34 -3.46
CA GLY A 30 11.53 -21.69 -4.01
C GLY A 30 12.71 -22.47 -3.42
N ASP A 31 12.70 -23.79 -3.58
CA ASP A 31 13.71 -24.69 -3.00
C ASP A 31 15.13 -24.36 -3.48
N ASN A 32 15.25 -23.81 -4.69
CA ASN A 32 16.49 -23.40 -5.33
C ASN A 32 16.63 -21.89 -5.48
N CYS A 33 15.76 -21.08 -4.85
CA CYS A 33 15.73 -19.62 -5.01
C CYS A 33 15.49 -19.15 -6.45
N ASP A 34 14.90 -20.00 -7.29
CA ASP A 34 14.68 -19.80 -8.71
C ASP A 34 13.40 -19.03 -9.04
N ILE A 35 12.56 -18.77 -8.04
CA ILE A 35 11.30 -18.05 -8.19
C ILE A 35 11.49 -16.60 -7.73
N TRP A 36 11.16 -15.64 -8.60
CA TRP A 36 11.10 -14.23 -8.22
C TRP A 36 9.83 -13.95 -7.41
N LEU A 37 9.97 -13.27 -6.29
CA LEU A 37 8.83 -12.75 -5.54
C LEU A 37 8.27 -11.54 -6.27
N ASP A 38 7.01 -11.64 -6.70
CA ASP A 38 6.25 -10.48 -7.14
C ASP A 38 5.38 -9.97 -5.98
N PRO A 39 5.84 -8.96 -5.21
CA PRO A 39 5.05 -8.38 -4.12
C PRO A 39 3.74 -7.73 -4.58
N CYS A 40 3.55 -7.49 -5.88
CA CYS A 40 2.29 -7.01 -6.45
C CYS A 40 1.42 -8.14 -7.03
N GLY A 41 1.89 -9.38 -7.08
CA GLY A 41 1.21 -10.49 -7.76
C GLY A 41 -0.15 -10.85 -7.14
N SER A 42 -0.35 -10.57 -5.85
CA SER A 42 -1.62 -10.76 -5.16
C SER A 42 -2.58 -9.57 -5.27
N SER A 43 -2.21 -8.51 -6.01
CA SER A 43 -2.97 -7.26 -6.09
C SER A 43 -3.34 -6.69 -4.72
N PRO A 44 -2.33 -6.33 -3.88
CA PRO A 44 -2.56 -5.95 -2.49
C PRO A 44 -3.20 -4.56 -2.28
N CYS A 45 -3.31 -3.74 -3.33
CA CYS A 45 -3.87 -2.39 -3.23
C CYS A 45 -5.38 -2.41 -3.50
N ASP A 46 -6.16 -1.96 -2.51
CA ASP A 46 -7.62 -1.90 -2.57
C ASP A 46 -8.12 -0.70 -3.39
N ASN A 47 -9.44 -0.70 -3.65
CA ASN A 47 -10.19 0.43 -4.21
C ASN A 47 -9.64 0.97 -5.55
N GLY A 48 -8.95 0.13 -6.33
CA GLY A 48 -8.35 0.53 -7.60
C GLY A 48 -6.98 1.20 -7.47
N GLY A 49 -6.29 1.02 -6.34
CA GLY A 49 -4.92 1.46 -6.15
C GLY A 49 -3.92 0.76 -7.07
N SER A 50 -2.90 1.50 -7.49
CA SER A 50 -1.80 0.98 -8.31
C SER A 50 -0.69 0.45 -7.42
N CYS A 51 -0.27 -0.80 -7.65
CA CYS A 51 0.84 -1.43 -6.92
C CYS A 51 2.17 -1.25 -7.64
N TYR A 52 3.21 -0.87 -6.91
CA TYR A 52 4.57 -0.76 -7.42
C TYR A 52 5.57 -1.46 -6.49
N HIS A 53 6.61 -2.05 -7.06
CA HIS A 53 7.72 -2.60 -6.26
C HIS A 53 8.45 -1.48 -5.52
N SER A 54 8.81 -1.74 -4.26
CA SER A 54 9.58 -0.78 -3.47
C SER A 54 11.04 -0.76 -3.93
N VAL A 55 11.56 0.44 -4.18
CA VAL A 55 12.97 0.64 -4.58
C VAL A 55 13.93 0.34 -3.42
N SER A 56 13.45 0.45 -2.17
CA SER A 56 14.27 0.26 -0.97
C SER A 56 14.33 -1.18 -0.49
N ALA A 57 13.36 -2.04 -0.88
CA ALA A 57 13.31 -3.43 -0.46
C ALA A 57 12.63 -4.32 -1.51
N PRO A 58 13.31 -5.36 -2.03
CA PRO A 58 12.82 -6.18 -3.14
C PRO A 58 11.63 -7.09 -2.80
N THR A 59 11.26 -7.18 -1.51
CA THR A 59 10.07 -7.91 -1.05
C THR A 59 8.93 -6.98 -0.63
N GLN A 60 9.13 -5.67 -0.70
CA GLN A 60 8.10 -4.69 -0.34
C GLN A 60 7.46 -4.12 -1.60
N PHE A 61 6.23 -3.65 -1.44
CA PHE A 61 5.50 -2.89 -2.44
C PHE A 61 5.03 -1.58 -1.82
N VAL A 62 4.63 -0.65 -2.68
CA VAL A 62 3.92 0.58 -2.30
C VAL A 62 2.67 0.69 -3.14
N CYS A 63 1.57 1.13 -2.51
CA CYS A 63 0.33 1.43 -3.21
C CYS A 63 0.23 2.94 -3.46
N THR A 64 -0.12 3.32 -4.69
CA THR A 64 -0.57 4.67 -5.02
C THR A 64 -2.09 4.67 -5.06
N CYS A 65 -2.70 5.40 -4.14
CA CYS A 65 -4.14 5.41 -3.99
C CYS A 65 -4.82 6.33 -4.99
N PRO A 66 -6.00 5.94 -5.49
CA PRO A 66 -6.82 6.82 -6.29
C PRO A 66 -7.38 7.94 -5.41
N LEU A 67 -7.87 8.99 -6.08
CA LEU A 67 -8.47 10.15 -5.42
C LEU A 67 -9.63 9.70 -4.52
N GLY A 68 -9.68 10.24 -3.30
CA GLY A 68 -10.68 9.88 -2.29
C GLY A 68 -10.35 8.65 -1.44
N TYR A 69 -9.16 8.03 -1.59
CA TYR A 69 -8.72 6.93 -0.74
C TYR A 69 -7.34 7.17 -0.12
N ASN A 70 -7.12 6.62 1.07
CA ASN A 70 -5.83 6.65 1.75
C ASN A 70 -5.54 5.32 2.48
N GLY A 71 -4.39 5.27 3.14
CA GLY A 71 -3.88 4.08 3.82
C GLY A 71 -2.80 3.38 3.00
N THR A 72 -2.06 2.49 3.64
CA THR A 72 -0.95 1.74 3.01
C THR A 72 -1.41 0.84 1.87
N LEU A 73 -2.66 0.39 1.92
CA LEU A 73 -3.29 -0.46 0.91
C LEU A 73 -4.46 0.26 0.23
N CYS A 74 -4.61 1.57 0.40
CA CYS A 74 -5.75 2.33 -0.13
C CYS A 74 -7.12 1.84 0.39
N GLN A 75 -7.11 1.22 1.58
CA GLN A 75 -8.28 0.58 2.17
C GLN A 75 -9.29 1.58 2.78
N THR A 76 -8.87 2.82 3.02
CA THR A 76 -9.67 3.80 3.75
C THR A 76 -10.22 4.84 2.78
N ALA A 77 -11.54 4.99 2.74
CA ALA A 77 -12.16 6.12 2.04
C ALA A 77 -11.93 7.41 2.83
N ILE A 78 -11.54 8.48 2.14
CA ILE A 78 -11.39 9.81 2.71
C ILE A 78 -12.79 10.41 2.86
N ASP A 79 -13.19 10.66 4.10
CA ASP A 79 -14.37 11.47 4.39
C ASP A 79 -13.93 12.92 4.67
N PRO A 80 -14.15 13.86 3.74
CA PRO A 80 -13.75 15.25 3.92
C PRO A 80 -14.57 15.96 5.03
N CYS A 81 -15.67 15.35 5.50
CA CYS A 81 -16.46 15.85 6.62
C CYS A 81 -16.08 15.27 7.99
N ALA A 82 -15.20 14.26 8.07
CA ALA A 82 -14.85 13.59 9.33
C ALA A 82 -14.27 14.54 10.39
N GLY A 83 -13.67 15.66 9.97
CA GLY A 83 -13.14 16.70 10.86
C GLY A 83 -14.14 17.76 11.33
N ASN A 84 -15.41 17.68 10.92
CA ASN A 84 -16.40 18.76 11.08
C ASN A 84 -15.85 20.13 10.63
N PRO A 85 -15.45 20.27 9.35
CA PRO A 85 -14.80 21.49 8.87
C PRO A 85 -15.73 22.71 8.78
N CYS A 86 -17.03 22.54 8.99
CA CYS A 86 -18.02 23.61 8.97
C CYS A 86 -18.21 24.21 10.37
N LEU A 87 -17.92 25.50 10.52
CA LEU A 87 -18.00 26.24 11.76
C LEU A 87 -19.44 26.72 12.07
N TYR A 88 -19.62 27.19 13.30
CA TYR A 88 -20.86 27.80 13.81
C TYR A 88 -22.15 27.00 13.54
N GLY A 89 -22.06 25.67 13.50
CA GLY A 89 -23.21 24.78 13.27
C GLY A 89 -23.59 24.58 11.80
N GLY A 90 -22.69 24.89 10.87
CA GLY A 90 -22.88 24.55 9.45
C GLY A 90 -22.93 23.03 9.21
N SER A 91 -23.77 22.61 8.26
CA SER A 91 -23.89 21.19 7.88
C SER A 91 -22.88 20.85 6.80
N CYS A 92 -22.07 19.81 7.03
CA CYS A 92 -21.07 19.34 6.07
C CYS A 92 -21.65 18.29 5.13
N PHE A 93 -21.34 18.43 3.84
CA PHE A 93 -21.65 17.45 2.81
C PHE A 93 -20.39 17.12 2.03
N SER A 94 -20.14 15.83 1.81
CA SER A 94 -19.11 15.40 0.87
C SER A 94 -19.49 15.85 -0.54
N HIS A 95 -18.55 16.48 -1.23
CA HIS A 95 -18.74 17.01 -2.58
C HIS A 95 -17.53 16.65 -3.44
N GLY A 96 -17.59 15.46 -4.05
CA GLY A 96 -16.46 14.91 -4.81
C GLY A 96 -15.26 14.66 -3.91
N GLU A 97 -14.15 15.31 -4.23
CA GLU A 97 -12.86 15.21 -3.51
C GLU A 97 -12.74 16.20 -2.33
N SER A 98 -13.77 17.02 -2.10
CA SER A 98 -13.78 18.07 -1.09
C SER A 98 -15.07 18.03 -0.28
N PHE A 99 -15.20 18.94 0.68
CA PHE A 99 -16.45 19.14 1.40
C PHE A 99 -17.13 20.43 0.94
N ARG A 100 -18.43 20.51 1.19
CA ARG A 100 -19.21 21.74 1.08
C ARG A 100 -19.98 21.95 2.37
N CYS A 101 -19.90 23.16 2.90
CA CYS A 101 -20.69 23.56 4.04
C CYS A 101 -21.98 24.26 3.60
N LEU A 102 -23.09 23.88 4.24
CA LEU A 102 -24.33 24.65 4.23
C LEU A 102 -24.34 25.52 5.50
N CYS A 103 -24.15 26.82 5.31
CA CYS A 103 -24.02 27.76 6.41
C CYS A 103 -25.39 28.21 6.96
N PRO A 104 -25.51 28.40 8.29
CA PRO A 104 -26.69 29.00 8.90
C PRO A 104 -26.88 30.45 8.44
N HIS A 105 -28.09 30.98 8.64
CA HIS A 105 -28.41 32.36 8.26
C HIS A 105 -27.43 33.37 8.88
N GLY A 106 -26.81 34.19 8.03
CA GLY A 106 -25.85 35.21 8.43
C GLY A 106 -24.38 34.78 8.36
N PHE A 107 -24.10 33.50 8.11
CA PHE A 107 -22.75 32.98 7.91
C PHE A 107 -22.48 32.62 6.43
N THR A 108 -21.23 32.76 6.03
CA THR A 108 -20.71 32.64 4.67
C THR A 108 -19.25 32.14 4.72
N GLY A 109 -18.66 31.85 3.56
CA GLY A 109 -17.32 31.25 3.46
C GLY A 109 -17.35 29.75 3.19
N HIS A 110 -16.18 29.16 2.98
CA HIS A 110 -16.07 27.74 2.61
C HIS A 110 -16.35 26.82 3.81
N SER A 111 -15.97 27.27 5.00
CA SER A 111 -16.15 26.62 6.29
C SER A 111 -17.16 27.36 7.18
N CYS A 112 -17.98 28.26 6.63
CA CYS A 112 -18.90 29.13 7.38
C CYS A 112 -18.19 30.04 8.38
N GLU A 113 -16.98 30.50 8.06
CA GLU A 113 -16.12 31.27 8.93
C GLU A 113 -16.42 32.78 8.98
N ASN A 114 -17.21 33.30 8.02
CA ASN A 114 -17.50 34.74 7.86
C ASN A 114 -18.96 35.10 8.12
#